data_AF-A0A2S0LIJ0-F1
#
_entry.id   AF-A0A2S0LIJ0-F1
#
_cell.length_a   1.000
_cell.length_b   1.000
_cell.length_c   1.000
_cell.angle_alpha   90.00
_cell.angle_beta   90.00
_cell.angle_gamma   90.00
#
_symmetry.space_group_name_H-M   'P 1'
#
loop_
_entity.id
_entity.type
_entity.pdbx_description
1 polymer ?
#
loop_
_entity_poly.entity_id
_entity_poly.type
_entity_poly.pdbx_seq_one_letter_code
_entity_poly.pdbx_strand_id
1 'polypeptide(L)'
;MKNLLYLLLFCSWASIAQEQKYILLDSLTAKYKVKQYTLDTSPYGVKNTIEVYNVFLNRYDKQYIILLSVLPDLESKSNWQEIDFKKVQNNLFSTKKLFEELENKVLGYDIISEKEIKPIPNNLKLVKKVKNTYYVSKECMAESFYCIDIPEQMIIATGNYIINTHQPIVPITLLKEVYQKKVNTKFPLDWNEYPPIEIPKHQEHIYLANIEEKEGNTIYYFYQFANVFNRGIYQFAYIKNKGIVAGTYDDYFFPKGKVYYRGGDWLKVRRPYKEELLWAEELKKEWAEKEKSKK
;
A
#
# COMPACT_ATOMS: atom_id res chain seq x y z
N MET A 1 -41.48 -13.86 -23.61
CA MET A 1 -40.84 -12.56 -23.31
C MET A 1 -40.71 -12.27 -21.81
N LYS A 2 -41.70 -12.53 -20.96
CA LYS A 2 -41.58 -12.33 -19.49
C LYS A 2 -40.44 -13.15 -18.84
N ASN A 3 -40.24 -14.41 -19.24
CA ASN A 3 -39.17 -15.25 -18.67
C ASN A 3 -37.74 -14.86 -19.14
N LEU A 4 -37.61 -14.20 -20.29
CA LEU A 4 -36.32 -13.71 -20.80
C LEU A 4 -35.87 -12.46 -20.05
N LEU A 5 -36.82 -11.63 -19.62
CA LEU A 5 -36.56 -10.42 -18.84
C LEU A 5 -36.05 -10.74 -17.42
N TYR A 6 -36.58 -11.80 -16.79
CA TYR A 6 -36.08 -12.27 -15.49
C TYR A 6 -34.65 -12.81 -15.57
N LEU A 7 -34.29 -13.53 -16.63
CA LEU A 7 -32.92 -14.03 -16.82
C LEU A 7 -31.92 -12.86 -16.97
N LEU A 8 -32.29 -11.79 -17.69
CA LEU A 8 -31.47 -10.58 -17.84
C LEU A 8 -31.34 -9.77 -16.55
N LEU A 9 -32.37 -9.76 -15.69
CA LEU A 9 -32.34 -9.13 -14.36
C LEU A 9 -31.48 -9.90 -13.34
N PHE A 10 -31.45 -11.23 -13.40
CA PHE A 10 -30.55 -12.04 -12.58
C PHE A 10 -29.10 -12.04 -13.10
N CYS A 11 -28.88 -11.95 -14.41
CA CYS A 11 -27.54 -11.84 -15.00
C CYS A 11 -26.88 -10.47 -14.78
N SER A 12 -27.66 -9.41 -14.53
CA SER A 12 -27.10 -8.07 -14.22
C SER A 12 -26.64 -7.94 -12.77
N TRP A 13 -27.16 -8.74 -11.84
CA TRP A 13 -26.66 -8.83 -10.45
C TRP A 13 -25.52 -9.83 -10.28
N ALA A 14 -25.33 -10.73 -11.25
CA ALA A 14 -24.18 -11.62 -11.33
C ALA A 14 -22.87 -10.88 -11.72
N SER A 15 -22.97 -9.59 -12.05
CA SER A 15 -21.84 -8.68 -12.25
C SER A 15 -21.23 -8.25 -10.90
N ILE A 16 -20.68 -9.23 -10.18
CA ILE A 16 -19.49 -9.09 -9.32
C ILE A 16 -19.66 -8.11 -8.14
N ALA A 17 -20.49 -8.46 -7.16
CA ALA A 17 -20.00 -8.34 -5.78
C ALA A 17 -18.93 -9.42 -5.62
N GLN A 18 -17.67 -9.11 -5.95
CA GLN A 18 -16.58 -10.06 -5.75
C GLN A 18 -16.63 -10.51 -4.29
N GLU A 19 -16.79 -11.81 -4.07
CA GLU A 19 -16.94 -12.36 -2.73
C GLU A 19 -15.77 -11.90 -1.85
N GLN A 20 -16.09 -11.19 -0.78
CA GLN A 20 -15.15 -10.64 0.19
C GLN A 20 -14.17 -11.73 0.66
N LYS A 21 -12.87 -11.51 0.43
CA LYS A 21 -11.84 -12.49 0.79
C LYS A 21 -11.12 -12.10 2.07
N TYR A 22 -10.64 -13.10 2.80
CA TYR A 22 -10.03 -12.91 4.11
C TYR A 22 -8.68 -13.62 4.19
N ILE A 23 -7.70 -13.00 4.85
CA ILE A 23 -6.45 -13.66 5.23
C ILE A 23 -6.34 -13.69 6.75
N LEU A 24 -5.96 -14.85 7.29
CA LEU A 24 -5.66 -14.98 8.71
C LEU A 24 -4.23 -14.50 8.99
N LEU A 25 -4.10 -13.53 9.89
CA LEU A 25 -2.80 -13.01 10.32
C LEU A 25 -1.93 -14.10 10.97
N ASP A 26 -2.53 -15.01 11.73
CA ASP A 26 -1.82 -16.15 12.33
C ASP A 26 -1.25 -17.08 11.25
N SER A 27 -1.98 -17.27 10.13
CA SER A 27 -1.49 -18.06 8.99
C SER A 27 -0.34 -17.35 8.26
N LEU A 28 -0.37 -16.01 8.18
CA LEU A 28 0.74 -15.24 7.62
C LEU A 28 2.00 -15.35 8.46
N THR A 29 1.87 -15.09 9.76
CA THR A 29 3.00 -15.07 10.71
C THR A 29 3.61 -16.45 10.92
N ALA A 30 2.82 -17.52 10.79
CA ALA A 30 3.33 -18.89 10.82
C ALA A 30 4.17 -19.26 9.58
N LYS A 31 3.92 -18.63 8.43
CA LYS A 31 4.52 -19.00 7.14
C LYS A 31 5.60 -18.05 6.67
N TYR A 32 5.50 -16.77 7.01
CA TYR A 32 6.37 -15.71 6.50
C TYR A 32 6.94 -14.91 7.66
N LYS A 33 8.10 -14.30 7.43
CA LYS A 33 8.60 -13.25 8.31
C LYS A 33 7.67 -12.05 8.15
N VAL A 34 7.06 -11.59 9.24
CA VAL A 34 6.20 -10.41 9.26
C VAL A 34 6.79 -9.38 10.21
N LYS A 35 6.91 -8.12 9.76
CA LYS A 35 7.22 -6.97 10.62
C LYS A 35 6.01 -6.07 10.70
N GLN A 36 5.53 -5.84 11.91
CA GLN A 36 4.37 -4.99 12.18
C GLN A 36 4.85 -3.63 12.70
N TYR A 37 4.20 -2.57 12.22
CA TYR A 37 4.37 -1.22 12.74
C TYR A 37 3.03 -0.53 12.92
N THR A 38 3.03 0.50 13.76
CA THR A 38 1.87 1.36 14.01
C THR A 38 2.20 2.78 13.57
N LEU A 39 1.33 3.39 12.76
CA LEU A 39 1.48 4.76 12.28
C LEU A 39 0.38 5.64 12.89
N ASP A 40 0.75 6.74 13.56
CA ASP A 40 -0.21 7.70 14.13
C ASP A 40 -0.79 8.61 13.03
N THR A 41 -2.12 8.68 12.93
CA THR A 41 -2.80 9.55 11.95
C THR A 41 -3.01 10.98 12.43
N SER A 42 -2.55 11.34 13.64
CA SER A 42 -2.67 12.70 14.17
C SER A 42 -2.17 13.82 13.23
N PRO A 43 -1.13 13.63 12.39
CA PRO A 43 -0.74 14.62 11.38
C PRO A 43 -1.86 14.96 10.37
N TYR A 44 -2.77 14.01 10.10
CA TYR A 44 -3.99 14.24 9.31
C TYR A 44 -5.07 15.04 10.06
N GLY A 45 -4.88 15.36 11.34
CA GLY A 45 -5.84 16.09 12.17
C GLY A 45 -6.84 15.22 12.94
N VAL A 46 -6.78 13.90 12.78
CA VAL A 46 -7.60 12.92 13.53
C VAL A 46 -6.71 11.89 14.17
N LYS A 47 -6.81 11.75 15.49
CA LYS A 47 -6.03 10.77 16.25
C LYS A 47 -6.59 9.37 16.07
N ASN A 48 -5.85 8.54 15.34
CA ASN A 48 -6.11 7.12 15.12
C ASN A 48 -4.79 6.43 14.76
N THR A 49 -4.85 5.17 14.35
CA THR A 49 -3.67 4.40 13.95
C THR A 49 -3.88 3.72 12.61
N ILE A 50 -2.80 3.47 11.90
CA ILE A 50 -2.74 2.51 10.79
C ILE A 50 -1.82 1.38 11.25
N GLU A 51 -2.30 0.15 11.22
CA GLU A 51 -1.44 -1.02 11.47
C GLU A 51 -0.89 -1.52 10.14
N VAL A 52 0.44 -1.49 9.98
CA VAL A 52 1.10 -1.96 8.75
C VAL A 52 1.84 -3.25 9.01
N TYR A 53 1.70 -4.20 8.10
CA TYR A 53 2.34 -5.52 8.15
C TYR A 53 3.17 -5.70 6.88
N ASN A 54 4.50 -5.68 7.05
CA ASN A 54 5.46 -6.04 6.01
C ASN A 54 5.62 -7.56 6.00
N VAL A 55 4.99 -8.24 5.04
CA VAL A 55 5.11 -9.70 4.85
C VAL A 55 6.23 -9.96 3.85
N PHE A 56 7.30 -10.61 4.31
CA PHE A 56 8.49 -10.86 3.49
C PHE A 56 8.49 -12.24 2.86
N LEU A 57 8.89 -12.30 1.59
CA LEU A 57 9.30 -13.53 0.92
C LEU A 57 10.69 -13.29 0.31
N ASN A 58 11.67 -14.11 0.70
CA ASN A 58 12.98 -14.14 0.05
C ASN A 58 13.06 -15.40 -0.81
N ARG A 59 13.33 -15.26 -2.11
CA ARG A 59 13.38 -16.39 -3.04
C ARG A 59 14.27 -16.08 -4.24
N TYR A 60 15.14 -17.00 -4.65
CA TYR A 60 16.04 -16.81 -5.80
C TYR A 60 16.85 -15.50 -5.72
N ASP A 61 17.39 -15.18 -4.53
CA ASP A 61 18.10 -13.93 -4.23
C ASP A 61 17.28 -12.64 -4.37
N LYS A 62 15.96 -12.77 -4.51
CA LYS A 62 14.99 -11.68 -4.63
C LYS A 62 14.25 -11.49 -3.32
N GLN A 63 14.04 -10.24 -2.94
CA GLN A 63 13.22 -9.87 -1.78
C GLN A 63 11.90 -9.29 -2.25
N TYR A 64 10.80 -9.89 -1.80
CA TYR A 64 9.45 -9.43 -2.03
C TYR A 64 8.80 -9.00 -0.71
N ILE A 65 7.97 -7.98 -0.77
CA ILE A 65 7.19 -7.46 0.35
C ILE A 65 5.75 -7.34 -0.10
N ILE A 66 4.82 -7.96 0.63
CA ILE A 66 3.44 -7.51 0.62
C ILE A 66 3.23 -6.60 1.82
N LEU A 67 2.90 -5.34 1.57
CA LEU A 67 2.49 -4.38 2.59
C LEU A 67 0.98 -4.48 2.77
N LEU A 68 0.54 -4.97 3.94
CA LEU A 68 -0.86 -4.92 4.34
C LEU A 68 -1.05 -3.74 5.30
N SER A 69 -1.94 -2.81 4.96
CA SER A 69 -2.22 -1.63 5.77
C SER A 69 -3.67 -1.67 6.25
N VAL A 70 -3.88 -1.88 7.55
CA VAL A 70 -5.21 -1.82 8.16
C VAL A 70 -5.52 -0.39 8.56
N LEU A 71 -6.52 0.18 7.90
CA LEU A 71 -6.88 1.59 7.96
C LEU A 71 -8.12 1.80 8.83
N PRO A 72 -8.25 2.99 9.45
CA PRO A 72 -9.43 3.32 10.24
C PRO A 72 -10.63 3.56 9.34
N ASP A 73 -11.74 2.90 9.62
CA ASP A 73 -13.01 3.19 8.95
C ASP A 73 -13.41 4.67 9.15
N LEU A 74 -13.74 5.34 8.04
CA LEU A 74 -14.05 6.76 8.05
C LEU A 74 -15.40 7.07 8.70
N GLU A 75 -16.25 6.09 8.99
CA GLU A 75 -17.49 6.35 9.74
C GLU A 75 -17.28 6.11 11.23
N SER A 76 -16.86 4.91 11.60
CA SER A 76 -16.75 4.49 13.01
C SER A 76 -15.43 4.83 13.69
N LYS A 77 -14.40 5.22 12.93
CA LYS A 77 -13.02 5.40 13.39
C LYS A 77 -12.40 4.13 13.98
N SER A 78 -12.98 2.95 13.77
CA SER A 78 -12.37 1.69 14.21
C SER A 78 -11.61 1.03 13.07
N ASN A 79 -10.48 0.42 13.39
CA ASN A 79 -9.69 -0.37 12.45
C ASN A 79 -10.23 -1.80 12.32
N TRP A 80 -10.86 -2.28 13.40
CA TRP A 80 -11.27 -3.67 13.58
C TRP A 80 -12.70 -3.74 14.06
N GLN A 81 -13.38 -4.82 13.67
CA GLN A 81 -14.68 -5.21 14.21
C GLN A 81 -14.66 -6.69 14.57
N GLU A 82 -15.36 -7.04 15.63
CA GLU A 82 -15.54 -8.44 16.01
C GLU A 82 -16.32 -9.20 14.92
N ILE A 83 -15.93 -10.45 14.68
CA ILE A 83 -16.59 -11.32 13.70
C ILE A 83 -16.65 -12.76 14.19
N ASP A 84 -17.75 -13.45 13.90
CA ASP A 84 -17.80 -14.91 14.03
C ASP A 84 -16.94 -15.55 12.93
N PHE A 85 -15.94 -16.35 13.32
CA PHE A 85 -15.06 -17.05 12.40
C PHE A 85 -15.80 -17.90 11.36
N LYS A 86 -16.97 -18.45 11.71
CA LYS A 86 -17.80 -19.23 10.78
C LYS A 86 -18.25 -18.40 9.57
N LYS A 87 -18.31 -17.07 9.68
CA LYS A 87 -18.66 -16.16 8.58
C LYS A 87 -17.51 -15.96 7.57
N VAL A 88 -16.27 -16.21 7.97
CA VAL A 88 -15.08 -15.97 7.12
C VAL A 88 -14.41 -17.26 6.63
N GLN A 89 -14.64 -18.39 7.29
CA GLN A 89 -13.94 -19.66 7.03
C GLN A 89 -14.04 -20.15 5.57
N ASN A 90 -15.19 -19.96 4.91
CA ASN A 90 -15.41 -20.39 3.53
C ASN A 90 -14.77 -19.44 2.51
N ASN A 91 -14.25 -18.30 2.98
CA ASN A 91 -13.76 -17.20 2.16
C ASN A 91 -12.30 -16.85 2.42
N LEU A 92 -11.56 -17.78 3.01
CA LEU A 92 -10.14 -17.64 3.24
C LEU A 92 -9.38 -17.64 1.91
N PHE A 93 -8.62 -16.57 1.68
CA PHE A 93 -7.65 -16.47 0.61
C PHE A 93 -6.34 -17.13 1.04
N SER A 94 -5.79 -17.94 0.16
CA SER A 94 -4.56 -18.67 0.46
C SER A 94 -3.37 -17.72 0.54
N THR A 95 -2.63 -17.79 1.65
CA THR A 95 -1.42 -17.00 1.86
C THR A 95 -0.29 -17.37 0.88
N LYS A 96 -0.35 -18.53 0.21
CA LYS A 96 0.56 -18.87 -0.89
C LYS A 96 0.36 -17.97 -2.11
N LYS A 97 -0.89 -17.56 -2.36
CA LYS A 97 -1.26 -16.79 -3.56
C LYS A 97 -0.91 -15.31 -3.48
N LEU A 98 -0.55 -14.82 -2.29
CA LEU A 98 -0.17 -13.42 -2.06
C LEU A 98 0.98 -12.94 -2.95
N PHE A 99 1.95 -13.81 -3.21
CA PHE A 99 3.15 -13.45 -3.97
C PHE A 99 3.09 -13.93 -5.42
N GLU A 100 2.11 -14.76 -5.81
CA GLU A 100 2.07 -15.39 -7.14
C GLU A 100 2.10 -14.35 -8.27
N GLU A 101 1.29 -13.30 -8.19
CA GLU A 101 1.28 -12.25 -9.21
C GLU A 101 2.64 -11.52 -9.30
N LEU A 102 3.22 -11.16 -8.15
CA LEU A 102 4.47 -10.42 -8.08
C LEU A 102 5.65 -11.27 -8.55
N GLU A 103 5.72 -12.53 -8.14
CA GLU A 103 6.76 -13.47 -8.59
C GLU A 103 6.69 -13.68 -10.10
N ASN A 104 5.48 -13.80 -10.68
CA ASN A 104 5.31 -13.92 -12.13
C ASN A 104 5.79 -12.66 -12.87
N LYS A 105 5.45 -11.46 -12.39
CA LYS A 105 5.95 -10.19 -12.97
C LYS A 105 7.48 -10.13 -12.97
N VAL A 106 8.12 -10.62 -11.92
CA VAL A 106 9.57 -10.48 -11.71
C VAL A 106 10.39 -11.59 -12.36
N LEU A 107 9.89 -12.82 -12.40
CA LEU A 107 10.62 -13.95 -12.98
C LEU A 107 10.48 -14.03 -14.51
N GLY A 108 9.57 -13.26 -15.11
CA GLY A 108 9.48 -13.10 -16.57
C GLY A 108 9.05 -14.38 -17.30
N TYR A 109 8.21 -15.20 -16.67
CA TYR A 109 7.85 -16.51 -17.19
C TYR A 109 6.40 -16.60 -17.68
N ASP A 110 6.22 -17.27 -18.83
CA ASP A 110 4.96 -17.88 -19.33
C ASP A 110 4.49 -19.10 -18.49
N ILE A 111 4.96 -19.29 -17.24
CA ILE A 111 4.74 -20.53 -16.45
C ILE A 111 3.26 -20.74 -16.07
N ILE A 112 2.49 -19.66 -16.02
CA ILE A 112 1.06 -19.67 -15.71
C ILE A 112 0.43 -18.74 -16.74
N SER A 113 -0.53 -19.21 -17.54
CA SER A 113 -1.25 -18.30 -18.44
C SER A 113 -1.78 -17.13 -17.60
N GLU A 114 -1.71 -15.88 -18.08
CA GLU A 114 -2.19 -14.70 -17.33
C GLU A 114 -3.63 -14.88 -16.77
N LYS A 115 -4.42 -15.77 -17.39
CA LYS A 115 -5.78 -16.16 -16.98
C LYS A 115 -5.85 -16.96 -15.67
N GLU A 116 -4.77 -17.59 -15.23
CA GLU A 116 -4.71 -18.41 -14.01
C GLU A 116 -4.15 -17.64 -12.80
N ILE A 117 -3.45 -16.52 -13.03
CA ILE A 117 -2.94 -15.66 -11.96
C ILE A 117 -4.10 -14.87 -11.38
N LYS A 118 -4.39 -15.08 -10.10
CA LYS A 118 -5.41 -14.29 -9.39
C LYS A 118 -4.72 -13.12 -8.68
N PRO A 119 -5.05 -11.86 -9.03
CA PRO A 119 -4.50 -10.72 -8.32
C PRO A 119 -4.94 -10.74 -6.87
N ILE A 120 -4.20 -10.02 -6.02
CA ILE A 120 -4.65 -9.78 -4.64
C ILE A 120 -6.02 -9.08 -4.72
N PRO A 121 -7.06 -9.61 -4.06
CA PRO A 121 -8.38 -8.98 -4.12
C PRO A 121 -8.32 -7.55 -3.56
N ASN A 122 -8.83 -6.56 -4.31
CA ASN A 122 -8.93 -5.18 -3.85
C ASN A 122 -9.78 -5.04 -2.57
N ASN A 123 -10.68 -6.00 -2.35
CA ASN A 123 -11.48 -6.09 -1.15
C ASN A 123 -10.88 -7.02 -0.09
N LEU A 124 -9.61 -7.42 -0.14
CA LEU A 124 -9.06 -8.31 0.88
C LEU A 124 -9.21 -7.71 2.29
N LYS A 125 -9.73 -8.47 3.26
CA LYS A 125 -9.69 -8.11 4.69
C LYS A 125 -8.70 -8.99 5.45
N LEU A 126 -8.08 -8.44 6.48
CA LEU A 126 -7.25 -9.17 7.43
C LEU A 126 -8.09 -9.64 8.61
N VAL A 127 -7.84 -10.85 9.10
CA VAL A 127 -8.51 -11.41 10.29
C VAL A 127 -7.45 -11.79 11.31
N LYS A 128 -7.62 -11.33 12.55
CA LYS A 128 -6.76 -11.69 13.67
C LYS A 128 -7.56 -12.32 14.80
N LYS A 129 -6.93 -13.24 15.53
CA LYS A 129 -7.50 -13.82 16.74
C LYS A 129 -6.83 -13.19 17.95
N VAL A 130 -7.61 -12.68 18.88
CA VAL A 130 -7.13 -12.18 20.18
C VAL A 130 -7.84 -12.97 21.26
N LYS A 131 -7.09 -13.81 21.99
CA LYS A 131 -7.66 -14.79 22.93
C LYS A 131 -8.67 -15.70 22.21
N ASN A 132 -9.95 -15.61 22.55
CA ASN A 132 -11.02 -16.44 21.96
C ASN A 132 -11.89 -15.69 20.95
N THR A 133 -11.59 -14.41 20.68
CA THR A 133 -12.41 -13.56 19.83
C THR A 133 -11.67 -13.29 18.51
N TYR A 134 -12.41 -13.34 17.40
CA TYR A 134 -11.88 -13.00 16.08
C TYR A 134 -12.28 -11.58 15.71
N TYR A 135 -11.36 -10.88 15.07
CA TYR A 135 -11.56 -9.53 14.58
C TYR A 135 -11.21 -9.48 13.10
N VAL A 136 -12.00 -8.75 12.32
CA VAL A 136 -11.74 -8.47 10.91
C VAL A 136 -11.45 -6.98 10.73
N SER A 137 -10.50 -6.66 9.86
CA SER A 137 -10.17 -5.28 9.49
C SER A 137 -11.39 -4.64 8.83
N LYS A 138 -11.71 -3.41 9.20
CA LYS A 138 -12.73 -2.64 8.49
C LYS A 138 -12.26 -2.21 7.12
N GLU A 139 -11.04 -1.66 7.02
CA GLU A 139 -10.37 -1.40 5.76
C GLU A 139 -8.97 -1.99 5.75
N CYS A 140 -8.57 -2.56 4.62
CA CYS A 140 -7.27 -3.18 4.43
C CYS A 140 -6.80 -2.98 3.00
N MET A 141 -5.63 -2.37 2.85
CA MET A 141 -4.98 -2.18 1.56
C MET A 141 -3.79 -3.13 1.46
N ALA A 142 -3.62 -3.75 0.29
CA ALA A 142 -2.55 -4.70 0.03
C ALA A 142 -1.73 -4.23 -1.18
N GLU A 143 -0.44 -3.97 -0.95
CA GLU A 143 0.48 -3.51 -1.98
C GLU A 143 1.66 -4.46 -2.12
N SER A 144 2.11 -4.66 -3.35
CA SER A 144 3.14 -5.65 -3.71
C SER A 144 4.41 -4.93 -4.13
N PHE A 145 5.54 -5.26 -3.49
CA PHE A 145 6.83 -4.65 -3.78
C PHE A 145 7.93 -5.68 -4.00
N TYR A 146 8.73 -5.50 -5.05
CA TYR A 146 9.97 -6.22 -5.31
C TYR A 146 11.16 -5.31 -5.03
N CYS A 147 12.00 -5.69 -4.07
CA CYS A 147 13.14 -4.88 -3.64
C CYS A 147 14.40 -5.32 -4.38
N ILE A 148 15.11 -4.36 -4.97
CA ILE A 148 16.37 -4.57 -5.68
C ILE A 148 17.41 -3.50 -5.30
N ASP A 149 18.65 -3.83 -5.59
CA ASP A 149 19.82 -2.96 -5.46
C ASP A 149 20.63 -2.91 -6.77
N ILE A 150 19.94 -2.97 -7.91
CA ILE A 150 20.58 -2.96 -9.22
C ILE A 150 21.12 -1.56 -9.54
N PRO A 151 22.39 -1.45 -10.02
CA PRO A 151 23.03 -0.16 -10.26
C PRO A 151 22.30 0.76 -11.24
N GLU A 152 22.48 2.07 -11.05
CA GLU A 152 21.87 3.14 -11.87
C GLU A 152 22.14 3.01 -13.38
N GLN A 153 23.26 2.39 -13.77
CA GLN A 153 23.64 2.20 -15.16
C GLN A 153 22.73 1.21 -15.89
N MET A 154 22.05 0.32 -15.15
CA MET A 154 21.06 -0.58 -15.71
C MET A 154 19.70 0.11 -15.62
N ILE A 155 19.28 0.75 -16.73
CA ILE A 155 17.96 1.38 -16.83
C ILE A 155 16.90 0.28 -16.76
N ILE A 156 16.27 0.14 -15.58
CA ILE A 156 15.15 -0.77 -15.36
C ILE A 156 13.90 0.08 -15.19
N ALA A 157 12.90 -0.16 -16.03
CA ALA A 157 11.54 0.31 -15.75
C ALA A 157 11.07 -0.37 -14.45
N THR A 158 10.95 0.39 -13.36
CA THR A 158 10.61 -0.19 -12.05
C THR A 158 9.12 -0.51 -11.96
N GLY A 159 8.28 0.14 -12.79
CA GLY A 159 6.84 0.13 -12.54
C GLY A 159 6.49 0.74 -11.18
N ASN A 160 5.22 0.69 -10.81
CA ASN A 160 4.71 1.05 -9.48
C ASN A 160 4.88 -0.05 -8.41
N TYR A 161 5.83 -0.98 -8.59
CA TYR A 161 6.00 -2.13 -7.69
C TYR A 161 7.46 -2.52 -7.42
N ILE A 162 8.46 -1.89 -8.04
CA ILE A 162 9.87 -2.21 -7.77
C ILE A 162 10.50 -1.08 -6.94
N ILE A 163 11.03 -1.44 -5.77
CA ILE A 163 11.82 -0.57 -4.91
C ILE A 163 13.29 -0.79 -5.27
N ASN A 164 13.87 0.11 -6.09
CA ASN A 164 15.30 0.11 -6.35
C ASN A 164 16.03 1.12 -5.45
N THR A 165 16.91 0.61 -4.60
CA THR A 165 17.71 1.42 -3.66
C THR A 165 18.97 2.04 -4.28
N HIS A 166 19.34 1.64 -5.50
CA HIS A 166 20.45 2.20 -6.28
C HIS A 166 19.97 2.83 -7.59
N GLN A 167 18.78 3.43 -7.61
CA GLN A 167 18.37 4.29 -8.72
C GLN A 167 18.81 5.74 -8.46
N PRO A 168 18.93 6.59 -9.49
CA PRO A 168 19.24 8.01 -9.29
C PRO A 168 18.22 8.68 -8.38
N ILE A 169 18.70 9.58 -7.52
CA ILE A 169 17.83 10.39 -6.65
C ILE A 169 17.09 11.41 -7.51
N VAL A 170 15.77 11.28 -7.57
CA VAL A 170 14.86 12.18 -8.27
C VAL A 170 13.81 12.67 -7.29
N PRO A 171 13.98 13.86 -6.70
CA PRO A 171 12.94 14.49 -5.90
C PRO A 171 11.71 14.80 -6.76
N ILE A 172 10.52 14.82 -6.17
CA ILE A 172 9.27 15.09 -6.90
C ILE A 172 9.28 16.45 -7.60
N THR A 173 9.95 17.45 -7.02
CA THR A 173 10.13 18.79 -7.57
C THR A 173 10.93 18.77 -8.87
N LEU A 174 11.99 17.95 -8.91
CA LEU A 174 12.80 17.76 -10.12
C LEU A 174 11.99 17.06 -11.21
N LEU A 175 11.28 15.98 -10.88
CA LEU A 175 10.42 15.29 -11.85
C LEU A 175 9.36 16.22 -12.43
N LYS A 176 8.73 17.04 -11.57
CA LYS A 176 7.74 18.04 -11.98
C LYS A 176 8.32 19.06 -12.97
N GLU A 177 9.49 19.62 -12.67
CA GLU A 177 10.17 20.56 -13.57
C GLU A 177 10.47 19.93 -14.94
N VAL A 178 11.02 18.73 -14.96
CA VAL A 178 11.34 18.00 -16.20
C VAL A 178 10.09 17.67 -16.99
N TYR A 179 9.02 17.21 -16.32
CA TYR A 179 7.75 16.87 -16.94
C TYR A 179 7.13 18.09 -17.61
N GLN A 180 7.05 19.23 -16.90
CA GLN A 180 6.43 20.47 -17.41
C GLN A 180 7.23 21.11 -18.56
N LYS A 181 8.55 20.88 -18.63
CA LYS A 181 9.38 21.30 -19.78
C LYS A 181 9.11 20.46 -21.04
N LYS A 182 8.77 19.17 -20.88
CA LYS A 182 8.54 18.25 -22.00
C LYS A 182 7.10 18.18 -22.44
N VAL A 183 6.17 18.34 -21.51
CA VAL A 183 4.74 18.15 -21.72
C VAL A 183 4.04 19.45 -21.38
N ASN A 184 3.27 20.00 -22.32
CA ASN A 184 2.49 21.21 -22.12
C ASN A 184 1.17 20.92 -21.37
N THR A 185 1.25 20.18 -20.27
CA THR A 185 0.12 19.86 -19.38
C THR A 185 0.54 20.07 -17.93
N LYS A 186 -0.44 20.12 -17.01
CA LYS A 186 -0.11 20.11 -15.58
C LYS A 186 0.53 18.79 -15.17
N PHE A 187 1.18 18.81 -14.01
CA PHE A 187 1.86 17.64 -13.47
C PHE A 187 0.84 16.64 -12.90
N PRO A 188 0.85 15.34 -13.27
CA PRO A 188 -0.22 14.39 -12.90
C PRO A 188 -0.43 14.14 -11.40
N LEU A 189 0.61 14.42 -10.59
CA LEU A 189 0.54 14.30 -9.14
C LEU A 189 0.06 15.59 -8.44
N ASP A 190 -0.19 16.67 -9.17
CA ASP A 190 -0.87 17.84 -8.63
C ASP A 190 -2.35 17.49 -8.39
N TRP A 191 -2.83 17.73 -7.17
CA TRP A 191 -4.17 17.32 -6.72
C TRP A 191 -5.25 18.39 -6.86
N ASN A 192 -4.94 19.48 -7.55
CA ASN A 192 -5.82 20.63 -7.72
C ASN A 192 -6.70 20.54 -8.97
N GLU A 193 -6.70 19.41 -9.68
CA GLU A 193 -7.49 19.20 -10.90
C GLU A 193 -8.40 17.98 -10.84
N TYR A 194 -9.58 18.12 -11.44
CA TYR A 194 -10.54 17.04 -11.70
C TYR A 194 -11.13 17.21 -13.12
N PRO A 195 -11.15 16.16 -13.96
CA PRO A 195 -10.56 14.83 -13.71
C PRO A 195 -9.02 14.89 -13.60
N PRO A 196 -8.40 13.97 -12.87
CA PRO A 196 -6.94 13.93 -12.77
C PRO A 196 -6.32 13.62 -14.13
N ILE A 197 -5.15 14.20 -14.41
CA ILE A 197 -4.33 13.79 -15.56
C ILE A 197 -3.88 12.35 -15.33
N GLU A 198 -4.24 11.46 -16.25
CA GLU A 198 -3.87 10.05 -16.19
C GLU A 198 -2.38 9.87 -16.48
N ILE A 199 -1.74 9.00 -15.70
CA ILE A 199 -0.37 8.56 -15.94
C ILE A 199 -0.47 7.28 -16.78
N PRO A 200 0.10 7.23 -18.01
CA PRO A 200 0.13 5.99 -18.77
C PRO A 200 0.81 4.88 -17.99
N LYS A 201 0.26 3.65 -18.00
CA LYS A 201 0.76 2.52 -17.19
C LYS A 201 2.27 2.27 -17.35
N HIS A 202 2.80 2.44 -18.55
CA HIS A 202 4.24 2.27 -18.84
C HIS A 202 5.14 3.37 -18.27
N GLN A 203 4.56 4.49 -17.83
CA GLN A 203 5.27 5.59 -17.15
C GLN A 203 5.15 5.50 -15.62
N GLU A 204 4.30 4.59 -15.10
CA GLU A 204 4.17 4.44 -13.66
C GLU A 204 5.48 3.94 -13.05
N HIS A 205 5.93 4.55 -11.95
CA HIS A 205 7.27 4.34 -11.42
C HIS A 205 7.33 4.61 -9.90
N ILE A 206 8.27 3.98 -9.21
CA ILE A 206 8.64 4.30 -7.81
C ILE A 206 9.99 5.01 -7.84
N TYR A 207 9.98 6.32 -7.59
CA TYR A 207 11.19 7.14 -7.60
C TYR A 207 11.84 7.20 -6.22
N LEU A 208 13.17 7.05 -6.18
CA LEU A 208 13.96 7.35 -4.98
C LEU A 208 14.09 8.88 -4.84
N ALA A 209 13.53 9.43 -3.78
CA ALA A 209 13.47 10.87 -3.53
C ALA A 209 14.66 11.38 -2.70
N ASN A 210 15.15 10.57 -1.77
CA ASN A 210 16.25 10.92 -0.87
C ASN A 210 16.83 9.67 -0.17
N ILE A 211 18.04 9.80 0.37
CA ILE A 211 18.67 8.82 1.27
C ILE A 211 19.16 9.55 2.52
N GLU A 212 18.95 8.98 3.70
CA GLU A 212 19.41 9.54 4.98
C GLU A 212 19.99 8.43 5.86
N GLU A 213 21.04 8.74 6.61
CA GLU A 213 21.55 7.87 7.68
C GLU A 213 21.03 8.35 9.04
N LYS A 214 20.37 7.47 9.79
CA LYS A 214 19.86 7.78 11.13
C LYS A 214 19.94 6.60 12.08
N GLU A 215 20.65 6.79 13.18
CA GLU A 215 20.76 5.82 14.28
C GLU A 215 21.17 4.40 13.81
N GLY A 216 22.10 4.35 12.87
CA GLY A 216 22.62 3.12 12.26
C GLY A 216 21.71 2.49 11.21
N ASN A 217 20.71 3.22 10.70
CA ASN A 217 19.87 2.79 9.60
C ASN A 217 20.08 3.71 8.39
N THR A 218 20.31 3.10 7.23
CA THR A 218 20.10 3.75 5.94
C THR A 218 18.61 3.77 5.62
N ILE A 219 18.06 4.96 5.48
CA ILE A 219 16.66 5.24 5.16
C ILE A 219 16.58 5.68 3.71
N TYR A 220 15.76 4.98 2.93
CA TYR A 220 15.47 5.31 1.54
C TYR A 220 14.06 5.87 1.45
N TYR A 221 13.94 7.11 0.97
CA TYR A 221 12.66 7.79 0.79
C TYR A 221 12.18 7.63 -0.64
N PHE A 222 10.94 7.18 -0.83
CA PHE A 222 10.35 6.94 -2.14
C PHE A 222 9.01 7.66 -2.31
N TYR A 223 8.62 7.89 -3.57
CA TYR A 223 7.24 8.23 -3.92
C TYR A 223 6.76 7.46 -5.15
N GLN A 224 5.45 7.17 -5.20
CA GLN A 224 4.81 6.51 -6.34
C GLN A 224 4.30 7.55 -7.35
N PHE A 225 4.92 7.59 -8.54
CA PHE A 225 4.38 8.27 -9.72
C PHE A 225 3.42 7.29 -10.42
N ALA A 226 2.19 7.19 -9.92
CA ALA A 226 1.17 6.27 -10.41
C ALA A 226 -0.23 6.87 -10.26
N ASN A 227 -1.20 6.32 -10.99
CA ASN A 227 -2.60 6.73 -10.83
C ASN A 227 -3.10 6.41 -9.42
N VAL A 228 -4.06 7.20 -8.93
CA VAL A 228 -4.62 7.05 -7.57
C VAL A 228 -5.20 5.66 -7.30
N PHE A 229 -5.76 5.00 -8.32
CA PHE A 229 -6.32 3.66 -8.20
C PHE A 229 -5.27 2.54 -8.30
N ASN A 230 -4.02 2.89 -8.66
CA ASN A 230 -2.92 1.95 -8.85
C ASN A 230 -1.89 2.03 -7.71
N ARG A 231 -2.15 2.82 -6.67
CA ARG A 231 -1.27 2.97 -5.51
C ARG A 231 -2.09 3.07 -4.23
N GLY A 232 -1.49 2.62 -3.14
CA GLY A 232 -2.08 2.79 -1.82
C GLY A 232 -1.32 3.79 -0.95
N ILE A 233 -0.04 3.49 -0.70
CA ILE A 233 0.89 4.36 -0.02
C ILE A 233 1.52 5.33 -1.04
N TYR A 234 1.41 6.63 -0.84
CA TYR A 234 1.90 7.58 -1.82
C TYR A 234 3.41 7.82 -1.69
N GLN A 235 3.83 8.36 -0.54
CA GLN A 235 5.23 8.54 -0.19
C GLN A 235 5.58 7.60 0.95
N PHE A 236 6.79 7.04 0.97
CA PHE A 236 7.16 6.08 2.00
C PHE A 236 8.65 6.02 2.27
N ALA A 237 9.01 5.55 3.47
CA ALA A 237 10.38 5.28 3.86
C ALA A 237 10.59 3.77 3.97
N TYR A 238 11.65 3.27 3.32
CA TYR A 238 12.09 1.89 3.37
C TYR A 238 13.44 1.78 4.07
N ILE A 239 13.58 0.78 4.95
CA ILE A 239 14.85 0.40 5.56
C ILE A 239 15.08 -1.08 5.30
N LYS A 240 16.26 -1.42 4.75
CA LYS A 240 16.64 -2.81 4.44
C LYS A 240 16.44 -3.70 5.68
N ASN A 241 15.79 -4.85 5.51
CA ASN A 241 15.42 -5.83 6.56
C ASN A 241 14.36 -5.40 7.58
N LYS A 242 13.98 -4.11 7.64
CA LYS A 242 12.83 -3.63 8.42
C LYS A 242 11.58 -3.49 7.56
N GLY A 243 11.74 -3.20 6.26
CA GLY A 243 10.65 -3.02 5.30
C GLY A 243 10.25 -1.55 5.18
N ILE A 244 8.99 -1.33 4.83
CA ILE A 244 8.37 -0.01 4.79
C ILE A 244 7.97 0.38 6.22
N VAL A 245 8.57 1.45 6.72
CA VAL A 245 8.49 1.90 8.13
C VAL A 245 7.85 3.28 8.29
N ALA A 246 7.53 3.96 7.20
CA ALA A 246 6.79 5.21 7.22
C ALA A 246 6.03 5.39 5.90
N GLY A 247 4.93 6.13 5.93
CA GLY A 247 4.06 6.27 4.77
C GLY A 247 3.08 7.44 4.83
N THR A 248 2.66 7.93 3.67
CA THR A 248 1.45 8.76 3.53
C THR A 248 0.34 7.96 2.85
N TYR A 249 -0.87 8.09 3.39
CA TYR A 249 -2.10 7.45 2.91
C TYR A 249 -3.06 8.51 2.40
N ASP A 250 -2.51 9.53 1.73
CA ASP A 250 -3.26 10.72 1.37
C ASP A 250 -4.47 10.33 0.51
N ASP A 251 -4.33 9.40 -0.44
CA ASP A 251 -5.40 8.99 -1.36
C ASP A 251 -6.60 8.33 -0.61
N TYR A 252 -6.34 7.71 0.54
CA TYR A 252 -7.38 7.17 1.42
C TYR A 252 -8.12 8.28 2.19
N PHE A 253 -7.39 9.30 2.65
CA PHE A 253 -7.91 10.42 3.46
C PHE A 253 -8.28 11.68 2.67
N PHE A 254 -8.02 11.75 1.37
CA PHE A 254 -8.48 12.76 0.43
C PHE A 254 -8.59 12.15 -0.99
N PRO A 255 -9.77 12.05 -1.63
CA PRO A 255 -9.83 11.57 -2.99
C PRO A 255 -9.36 12.71 -3.92
N LYS A 256 -8.74 12.36 -5.05
CA LYS A 256 -8.43 13.35 -6.08
C LYS A 256 -9.69 14.14 -6.48
N GLY A 257 -9.54 15.47 -6.60
CA GLY A 257 -10.61 16.38 -6.96
C GLY A 257 -11.51 16.85 -5.81
N LYS A 258 -11.30 16.37 -4.57
CA LYS A 258 -11.97 16.94 -3.40
C LYS A 258 -10.95 17.54 -2.43
N VAL A 259 -11.15 18.81 -2.11
CA VAL A 259 -10.39 19.52 -1.05
C VAL A 259 -10.92 19.12 0.35
N TYR A 260 -12.13 18.55 0.41
CA TYR A 260 -12.81 18.09 1.64
C TYR A 260 -13.47 16.71 1.40
N TYR A 261 -13.39 15.77 2.34
CA TYR A 261 -13.99 14.42 2.19
C TYR A 261 -15.40 14.29 2.80
N ARG A 262 -16.00 13.12 2.51
CA ARG A 262 -17.39 12.68 2.70
C ARG A 262 -17.82 12.65 4.18
N GLY A 263 -18.35 13.76 4.70
CA GLY A 263 -19.22 13.78 5.89
C GLY A 263 -18.63 13.30 7.23
N GLY A 264 -19.37 13.52 8.32
CA GLY A 264 -18.99 13.09 9.68
C GLY A 264 -17.85 13.90 10.33
N ASP A 265 -17.29 13.39 11.43
CA ASP A 265 -16.21 14.03 12.20
C ASP A 265 -14.86 14.15 11.45
N TRP A 266 -14.73 13.54 10.27
CA TRP A 266 -13.56 13.65 9.40
C TRP A 266 -13.56 14.94 8.55
N LEU A 267 -14.50 15.85 8.81
CA LEU A 267 -14.49 17.25 8.35
C LEU A 267 -13.23 18.03 8.79
N LYS A 268 -12.48 17.53 9.79
CA LYS A 268 -11.24 18.14 10.31
C LYS A 268 -9.96 17.56 9.69
N VAL A 269 -10.09 16.63 8.75
CA VAL A 269 -8.93 16.01 8.10
C VAL A 269 -8.23 17.05 7.24
N ARG A 270 -6.94 17.22 7.47
CA ARG A 270 -6.09 18.17 6.74
C ARG A 270 -4.89 17.44 6.19
N ARG A 271 -4.38 17.90 5.06
CA ARG A 271 -3.08 17.39 4.59
C ARG A 271 -2.04 17.68 5.68
N PRO A 272 -1.15 16.72 6.00
CA PRO A 272 -0.06 16.95 6.92
C PRO A 272 0.73 18.18 6.48
N TYR A 273 1.16 18.99 7.45
CA TYR A 273 1.91 20.20 7.16
C TYR A 273 3.35 19.78 6.80
N LYS A 274 3.78 20.05 5.55
CA LYS A 274 5.09 19.70 4.97
C LYS A 274 5.36 18.19 4.91
N GLU A 275 5.12 17.53 3.76
CA GLU A 275 5.74 16.24 3.35
C GLU A 275 6.01 15.21 4.47
N GLU A 276 5.17 15.17 5.51
CA GLU A 276 5.48 14.48 6.76
C GLU A 276 4.99 13.04 6.63
N LEU A 277 5.93 12.11 6.51
CA LEU A 277 5.61 10.69 6.54
C LEU A 277 5.07 10.31 7.93
N LEU A 278 4.04 9.47 7.96
CA LEU A 278 3.62 8.84 9.21
C LEU A 278 4.65 7.77 9.58
N TRP A 279 5.53 8.07 10.52
CA TRP A 279 6.60 7.19 10.97
C TRP A 279 6.11 6.12 11.95
N ALA A 280 6.65 4.91 11.83
CA ALA A 280 6.46 3.82 12.77
C ALA A 280 6.79 4.24 14.22
N GLU A 281 5.81 4.12 15.11
CA GLU A 281 5.97 4.42 16.54
C GLU A 281 7.04 3.54 17.20
N GLU A 282 7.18 2.29 16.75
CA GLU A 282 8.20 1.36 17.23
C GLU A 282 9.62 1.84 16.89
N LEU A 283 9.79 2.47 15.72
CA LEU A 283 11.08 2.98 15.27
C LEU A 283 11.46 4.28 15.99
N LYS A 284 10.48 5.16 16.25
CA LYS A 284 10.67 6.36 17.10
C LYS A 284 11.18 5.98 18.49
N LYS A 285 10.61 4.93 19.09
CA LYS A 285 11.04 4.40 20.40
C LYS A 285 12.46 3.84 20.34
N GLU A 286 12.77 3.02 19.33
CA GLU A 286 14.12 2.46 19.13
C GLU A 286 15.17 3.58 19.03
N TRP A 287 14.91 4.63 18.25
CA TRP A 287 15.83 5.75 18.11
C TRP A 287 16.00 6.55 19.40
N ALA A 288 14.90 6.83 20.11
CA ALA A 288 14.96 7.53 21.39
C ALA A 288 15.76 6.76 22.46
N GLU A 289 15.72 5.42 22.44
CA GLU A 289 16.52 4.59 23.33
C GLU A 289 18.01 4.62 22.97
N LYS A 290 18.35 4.57 21.69
CA LYS A 290 19.75 4.70 21.22
C LYS A 290 20.35 6.07 21.50
N GLU A 291 19.57 7.14 21.37
CA GLU A 291 20.01 8.49 21.74
C GLU A 291 20.30 8.62 23.24
N LYS A 292 19.51 7.94 24.09
CA LYS A 292 19.74 7.91 25.53
C LYS A 292 20.99 7.13 25.91
N SER A 293 21.31 6.03 25.22
CA SER A 293 22.51 5.23 25.52
C SER A 293 23.82 5.85 25.05
N LYS A 294 23.76 6.92 24.23
CA LYS A 294 24.91 7.74 23.81
C LYS A 294 25.25 8.87 24.79
N LYS A 295 24.37 9.18 25.75
CA LYS A 295 24.57 10.19 26.79
C LYS A 295 25.10 9.55 28.06
#